data_AF-A0A2P7EA66-F1
#
_entry.id   AF-A0A2P7EA66-F1
#
_cell.length_a   1.000
_cell.length_b   1.000
_cell.length_c   1.000
_cell.angle_alpha   90.00
_cell.angle_beta   90.00
_cell.angle_gamma   90.00
#
_symmetry.space_group_name_H-M   'P 1'
#
loop_
_entity.id
_entity.type
_entity.pdbx_description
1 polymer ?
#
loop_
_entity_poly.entity_id
_entity_poly.type
_entity_poly.pdbx_seq_one_letter_code
_entity_poly.pdbx_strand_id
1 'polypeptide(L)'
;AEGFGLSLAEAMAAELPVVATGYSGNLDFMPTGSAELIPYKLTKISKTEGDYRAGELWAEPDLDAAAKAIRNLAENADYRKQLAKSGRKAVESNLNITKISNIVRERLGCLIAKPGRAELVRQLPSTHPWRTLDELA
;
A
#
# COMPACT_ATOMS: atom_id res chain seq x y z
N ALA A 1 5.16 -4.97 10.68
CA ALA A 1 4.37 -5.15 9.45
C ALA A 1 5.32 -5.07 8.26
N GLU A 2 5.13 -5.89 7.22
CA GLU A 2 5.78 -5.67 5.93
C GLU A 2 5.28 -4.32 5.38
N GLY A 3 6.16 -3.34 5.17
CA GLY A 3 5.76 -1.92 5.07
C GLY A 3 4.78 -1.57 3.95
N PHE A 4 4.78 -2.31 2.85
CA PHE A 4 3.86 -2.14 1.72
C PHE A 4 2.88 -3.30 1.56
N GLY A 5 3.33 -4.55 1.76
CA GLY A 5 2.55 -5.75 1.47
C GLY A 5 2.66 -6.18 0.01
N LEU A 6 3.89 -6.30 -0.51
CA LEU A 6 4.15 -6.65 -1.91
C LEU A 6 3.52 -8.01 -2.28
N SER A 7 3.71 -9.00 -1.42
CA SER A 7 3.11 -10.32 -1.55
C SER A 7 1.58 -10.28 -1.68
N LEU A 8 0.94 -9.37 -0.94
CA LEU A 8 -0.51 -9.19 -0.97
C LEU A 8 -0.95 -8.53 -2.29
N ALA A 9 -0.20 -7.52 -2.76
CA ALA A 9 -0.46 -6.87 -4.04
C ALA A 9 -0.32 -7.85 -5.21
N GLU A 10 0.71 -8.69 -5.20
CA GLU A 10 0.94 -9.73 -6.21
C GLU A 10 -0.19 -10.77 -6.22
N ALA A 11 -0.62 -11.24 -5.05
CA ALA A 11 -1.74 -12.18 -4.94
C ALA A 11 -3.05 -11.58 -5.48
N MET A 12 -3.36 -10.32 -5.15
CA MET A 12 -4.54 -9.63 -5.68
C MET A 12 -4.44 -9.44 -7.21
N ALA A 13 -3.26 -9.08 -7.73
CA ALA A 13 -3.03 -8.95 -9.18
C ALA A 13 -3.22 -10.29 -9.92
N ALA A 14 -2.87 -11.39 -9.27
CA ALA A 14 -3.12 -12.76 -9.75
C ALA A 14 -4.58 -13.23 -9.57
N GLU A 15 -5.49 -12.35 -9.15
CA GLU A 15 -6.90 -12.66 -8.89
C GLU A 15 -7.08 -13.76 -7.83
N LEU A 16 -6.26 -13.72 -6.77
CA LEU A 16 -6.44 -14.54 -5.58
C LEU A 16 -7.20 -13.75 -4.50
N PRO A 17 -8.12 -14.40 -3.76
CA PRO A 17 -8.72 -13.79 -2.58
C PRO A 17 -7.65 -13.60 -1.51
N VAL A 18 -7.57 -12.41 -0.92
CA VAL A 18 -6.54 -12.09 0.09
C VAL A 18 -7.19 -11.82 1.44
N VAL A 19 -6.57 -12.39 2.48
CA VAL A 19 -6.84 -12.08 3.89
C VAL A 19 -5.61 -11.34 4.41
N ALA A 20 -5.80 -10.16 5.00
CA ALA A 20 -4.71 -9.35 5.52
C ALA A 20 -5.13 -8.65 6.81
N THR A 21 -4.16 -8.27 7.64
CA THR A 21 -4.46 -7.38 8.77
C THR A 21 -4.91 -6.03 8.22
N GLY A 22 -5.97 -5.45 8.80
CA GLY A 22 -6.47 -4.13 8.44
C GLY A 22 -5.56 -2.98 8.90
N TYR A 23 -4.24 -3.09 8.70
CA TYR A 23 -3.24 -2.18 9.26
C TYR A 23 -2.03 -2.01 8.34
N SER A 24 -1.49 -0.78 8.26
CA SER A 24 -0.28 -0.39 7.52
C SER A 24 -0.49 -0.20 6.01
N GLY A 25 0.61 -0.23 5.23
CA GLY A 25 0.64 0.24 3.84
C GLY A 25 -0.19 -0.57 2.85
N ASN A 26 -0.62 -1.79 3.19
CA ASN A 26 -1.56 -2.54 2.35
C ASN A 26 -2.91 -1.82 2.19
N LEU A 27 -3.29 -0.99 3.16
CA LEU A 27 -4.53 -0.21 3.11
C LEU A 27 -4.53 0.84 1.99
N ASP A 28 -3.37 1.21 1.44
CA ASP A 28 -3.28 2.15 0.31
C ASP A 28 -3.89 1.58 -0.98
N PHE A 29 -3.98 0.25 -1.09
CA PHE A 29 -4.54 -0.44 -2.26
C PHE A 29 -5.62 -1.48 -1.93
N MET A 30 -5.93 -1.68 -0.64
CA MET A 30 -7.00 -2.56 -0.17
C MET A 30 -8.19 -1.78 0.42
N PRO A 31 -9.06 -1.16 -0.41
CA PRO A 31 -10.30 -0.59 0.10
C PRO A 31 -11.25 -1.67 0.63
N THR A 32 -12.24 -1.27 1.44
CA THR A 32 -13.27 -2.18 1.95
C THR A 32 -13.92 -2.98 0.81
N GLY A 33 -13.95 -4.31 0.95
CA GLY A 33 -14.53 -5.22 -0.03
C GLY A 33 -13.59 -5.69 -1.13
N SER A 34 -12.32 -5.29 -1.13
CA SER A 34 -11.29 -5.84 -2.06
C SER A 34 -10.45 -6.96 -1.44
N ALA A 35 -10.49 -7.10 -0.11
CA ALA A 35 -9.83 -8.13 0.67
C ALA A 35 -10.61 -8.36 1.98
N GLU A 36 -10.35 -9.48 2.65
CA GLU A 36 -10.79 -9.71 4.04
C GLU A 36 -9.79 -9.02 4.98
N LEU A 37 -10.14 -7.82 5.42
CA LEU A 37 -9.33 -7.01 6.32
C LEU A 37 -9.64 -7.36 7.77
N ILE A 38 -8.70 -8.04 8.43
CA ILE A 38 -8.84 -8.55 9.78
C ILE A 38 -8.64 -7.41 10.79
N PRO A 39 -9.59 -7.21 11.73
CA PRO A 39 -9.42 -6.28 12.85
C PRO A 39 -8.16 -6.60 13.65
N TYR A 40 -7.59 -5.60 14.31
CA TYR A 40 -6.36 -5.76 15.08
C TYR A 40 -6.41 -4.96 16.38
N LYS A 41 -5.51 -5.31 17.30
CA LYS A 41 -5.19 -4.52 18.49
C LYS A 41 -3.74 -4.11 18.44
N LEU A 42 -3.44 -2.86 18.79
CA LEU A 42 -2.05 -2.44 18.94
C LEU A 42 -1.50 -2.97 20.26
N THR A 43 -0.46 -3.78 20.19
CA THR A 43 0.24 -4.36 21.34
C THR A 43 1.70 -3.93 21.32
N LYS A 44 2.33 -3.86 22.50
CA LYS A 44 3.77 -3.60 22.57
C LYS A 44 4.54 -4.90 22.39
N ILE A 45 5.57 -4.87 21.57
CA ILE A 45 6.49 -6.01 21.42
C ILE A 45 7.28 -6.15 22.72
N SER A 46 7.30 -7.34 23.30
CA SER A 46 7.95 -7.60 24.61
C SER A 46 9.46 -7.84 24.51
N LYS A 47 9.93 -8.25 23.33
CA LYS A 47 11.34 -8.59 23.06
C LYS A 47 11.76 -8.01 21.71
N THR A 48 13.03 -7.65 21.59
CA THR A 48 13.61 -7.26 20.30
C THR A 48 13.78 -8.49 19.42
N GLU A 49 13.26 -8.46 18.21
CA GLU A 49 13.37 -9.52 17.20
C GLU A 49 13.72 -8.90 15.84
N GLY A 50 14.95 -9.14 15.37
CA GLY A 50 15.45 -8.51 14.15
C GLY A 50 15.39 -6.99 14.25
N ASP A 51 14.75 -6.35 13.28
CA ASP A 51 14.57 -4.89 13.24
C ASP A 51 13.51 -4.37 14.21
N TYR A 52 12.67 -5.25 14.77
CA TYR A 52 11.59 -4.88 15.67
C TYR A 52 12.09 -4.81 17.11
N ARG A 53 11.98 -3.65 17.75
CA ARG A 53 12.53 -3.41 19.09
C ARG A 53 11.47 -3.61 20.17
N ALA A 54 11.89 -4.12 21.33
CA ALA A 54 11.04 -4.16 22.50
C ALA A 54 10.47 -2.76 22.83
N GLY A 55 9.16 -2.70 23.09
CA GLY A 55 8.41 -1.46 23.34
C GLY A 55 7.79 -0.82 22.11
N GLU A 56 8.18 -1.21 20.89
CA GLU A 56 7.50 -0.78 19.66
C GLU A 56 6.08 -1.35 19.57
N LEU A 57 5.24 -0.70 18.76
CA LEU A 57 3.85 -1.13 18.56
C LEU A 57 3.74 -2.12 17.40
N TRP A 58 2.96 -3.15 17.61
CA TRP A 58 2.61 -4.19 16.65
C TRP A 58 1.09 -4.29 16.51
N ALA A 59 0.62 -4.53 15.28
CA ALA A 59 -0.79 -4.81 15.04
C ALA A 59 -1.04 -6.30 15.19
N GLU A 60 -1.54 -6.70 16.36
CA GLU A 60 -1.93 -8.08 16.65
C GLU A 60 -3.31 -8.37 16.04
N PRO A 61 -3.42 -9.26 15.04
CA PRO A 61 -4.69 -9.53 14.39
C PRO A 61 -5.65 -10.31 15.30
N ASP A 62 -6.95 -10.10 15.12
CA ASP A 62 -7.98 -10.94 15.71
C ASP A 62 -7.99 -12.32 15.02
N LEU A 63 -7.50 -13.33 15.73
CA LEU A 63 -7.38 -14.70 15.20
C LEU A 63 -8.74 -15.37 14.97
N ASP A 64 -9.77 -15.05 15.76
CA ASP A 64 -11.11 -15.60 15.57
C ASP A 64 -11.73 -15.02 14.29
N ALA A 65 -11.54 -13.71 14.06
CA ALA A 65 -11.96 -13.06 12.83
C ALA A 65 -11.21 -13.60 11.61
N ALA A 66 -9.89 -13.80 11.72
CA ALA A 66 -9.08 -14.42 10.66
C ALA A 66 -9.55 -15.84 10.32
N ALA A 67 -9.76 -16.69 11.33
CA ALA A 67 -10.25 -18.04 11.13
C ALA A 67 -11.66 -18.07 10.52
N LYS A 68 -12.53 -17.14 10.91
CA LYS A 68 -13.86 -16.98 10.31
C LYS A 68 -13.77 -16.57 8.84
N ALA A 69 -12.91 -15.61 8.49
CA ALA A 69 -12.71 -15.17 7.11
C ALA A 69 -12.22 -16.32 6.22
N ILE A 70 -11.21 -17.08 6.68
CA ILE A 70 -10.67 -18.22 5.93
C ILE A 70 -11.74 -19.31 5.72
N ARG A 71 -12.54 -19.63 6.75
CA ARG A 71 -13.65 -20.60 6.63
C ARG A 71 -14.71 -20.12 5.63
N ASN A 72 -15.13 -18.87 5.73
CA ASN A 72 -16.09 -18.29 4.79
C ASN A 72 -15.59 -18.34 3.35
N LEU A 73 -14.31 -18.03 3.11
CA LEU A 73 -13.70 -18.15 1.79
C LEU A 73 -13.63 -19.59 1.30
N ALA A 74 -13.43 -20.58 2.16
CA ALA A 74 -13.44 -21.99 1.79
C ALA A 74 -14.85 -22.46 1.41
N GLU A 75 -15.85 -22.12 2.22
CA GLU A 75 -17.23 -22.61 2.12
C GLU A 75 -18.06 -21.87 1.06
N ASN A 76 -17.75 -20.61 0.77
CA ASN A 76 -18.53 -19.77 -0.15
C ASN A 76 -17.75 -19.44 -1.43
N ALA A 77 -17.97 -20.26 -2.48
CA ALA A 77 -17.26 -20.13 -3.75
C ALA A 77 -17.56 -18.84 -4.51
N ASP A 78 -18.80 -18.35 -4.46
CA ASP A 78 -19.21 -17.14 -5.18
C ASP A 78 -18.63 -15.89 -4.50
N TYR A 79 -18.71 -15.84 -3.16
CA TYR A 79 -18.06 -14.79 -2.39
C TYR A 79 -16.54 -14.75 -2.66
N ARG A 80 -15.88 -15.91 -2.62
CA ARG A 80 -14.44 -16.02 -2.91
C ARG A 80 -14.08 -15.47 -4.29
N LYS A 81 -14.84 -15.82 -5.33
CA LYS A 81 -14.63 -15.30 -6.70
C LYS A 81 -14.88 -13.80 -6.79
N GLN A 82 -15.93 -13.31 -6.14
CA GLN A 82 -16.28 -11.89 -6.14
C GLN A 82 -15.20 -11.05 -5.44
N LEU A 83 -14.71 -11.52 -4.29
CA LEU A 83 -13.67 -10.85 -3.53
C LEU A 83 -12.36 -10.79 -4.34
N ALA A 84 -11.95 -11.91 -4.93
CA ALA A 84 -10.75 -11.98 -5.78
C ALA A 84 -10.78 -10.99 -6.95
N LYS A 85 -11.90 -10.93 -7.67
CA LYS A 85 -12.11 -9.96 -8.77
C LYS A 85 -12.07 -8.51 -8.28
N SER A 86 -12.68 -8.24 -7.14
CA SER A 86 -12.68 -6.91 -6.52
C SER A 86 -11.27 -6.51 -6.08
N GLY A 87 -10.51 -7.47 -5.55
CA GLY A 87 -9.10 -7.32 -5.20
C GLY A 87 -8.24 -6.94 -6.40
N ARG A 88 -8.31 -7.74 -7.48
CA ARG A 88 -7.59 -7.44 -8.72
C ARG A 88 -7.89 -6.05 -9.24
N LYS A 89 -9.17 -5.69 -9.34
CA LYS A 89 -9.60 -4.35 -9.79
C LYS A 89 -9.04 -3.24 -8.91
N ALA A 90 -9.01 -3.45 -7.59
CA ALA A 90 -8.47 -2.46 -6.66
C ALA A 90 -6.95 -2.26 -6.85
N VAL A 91 -6.17 -3.32 -7.01
CA VAL A 91 -4.73 -3.21 -7.28
C VAL A 91 -4.47 -2.56 -8.64
N GLU A 92 -5.15 -2.98 -9.70
CA GLU A 92 -5.01 -2.36 -11.03
C GLU A 92 -5.37 -0.86 -11.00
N SER A 93 -6.36 -0.47 -10.21
CA SER A 93 -6.78 0.94 -10.10
C SER A 93 -5.87 1.78 -9.20
N ASN A 94 -5.26 1.19 -8.18
CA ASN A 94 -4.48 1.93 -7.18
C ASN A 94 -2.97 1.89 -7.43
N LEU A 95 -2.46 0.84 -8.05
CA LEU A 95 -1.04 0.61 -8.28
C LEU A 95 -0.63 0.75 -9.75
N ASN A 96 -1.48 1.34 -10.60
CA ASN A 96 -1.10 1.61 -11.99
C ASN A 96 -0.04 2.69 -12.11
N ILE A 97 0.70 2.62 -13.22
CA ILE A 97 1.82 3.51 -13.53
C ILE A 97 1.44 4.99 -13.48
N THR A 98 0.24 5.36 -13.93
CA THR A 98 -0.20 6.76 -13.93
C THR A 98 -0.33 7.30 -12.51
N LYS A 99 -1.00 6.56 -11.63
CA LYS A 99 -1.20 6.96 -10.23
C LYS A 99 0.13 7.02 -9.47
N ILE A 100 0.97 6.01 -9.61
CA ILE A 100 2.29 5.96 -8.96
C ILE A 100 3.21 7.07 -9.48
N SER A 101 3.26 7.26 -10.80
CA SER A 101 4.10 8.30 -11.41
C SER A 101 3.68 9.70 -10.96
N ASN A 102 2.39 9.95 -10.78
CA ASN A 102 1.88 11.23 -10.29
C ASN A 102 2.32 11.50 -8.84
N ILE A 103 2.25 10.49 -7.96
CA ILE A 103 2.72 10.62 -6.57
C ILE A 103 4.22 10.95 -6.55
N VAL A 104 5.03 10.23 -7.33
CA VAL A 104 6.48 10.47 -7.41
C VAL A 104 6.77 11.87 -7.99
N ARG A 105 6.07 12.24 -9.06
CA ARG A 105 6.18 13.56 -9.71
C ARG A 105 5.89 14.70 -8.74
N GLU A 106 4.81 14.61 -7.98
CA GLU A 106 4.42 15.61 -6.97
C GLU A 106 5.51 15.74 -5.89
N ARG A 107 5.98 14.61 -5.34
CA ARG A 107 7.02 14.61 -4.30
C ARG A 107 8.33 15.19 -4.80
N LEU A 108 8.75 14.84 -6.01
CA LEU A 108 9.95 15.42 -6.64
C LEU A 108 9.76 16.92 -6.90
N GLY A 109 8.60 17.34 -7.41
CA GLY A 109 8.26 18.75 -7.62
C GLY A 109 8.41 19.57 -6.33
N CYS A 110 7.81 19.12 -5.22
CA CYS A 110 7.95 19.78 -3.92
C CYS A 110 9.41 19.89 -3.44
N LEU A 111 10.26 18.91 -3.75
CA LEU A 111 11.67 18.92 -3.37
C LEU A 111 12.51 19.84 -4.24
N ILE A 112 12.16 19.98 -5.51
CA ILE A 112 12.82 20.82 -6.51
C ILE A 112 12.47 22.29 -6.31
N ALA A 113 11.21 22.59 -5.98
CA ALA A 113 10.72 23.95 -5.74
C ALA A 113 11.32 24.64 -4.50
N LYS A 114 12.13 23.93 -3.70
CA LYS A 114 12.80 24.52 -2.55
C LYS A 114 13.86 25.56 -2.98
N PRO A 115 14.04 26.66 -2.23
CA PRO A 115 15.10 27.64 -2.50
C PRO A 115 16.49 27.00 -2.62
N GLY A 116 17.32 27.55 -3.50
CA GLY A 116 18.60 27.01 -3.93
C GLY A 116 18.46 25.97 -5.04
N ARG A 117 17.49 25.05 -4.94
CA ARG A 117 17.28 23.99 -5.95
C ARG A 117 16.51 24.50 -7.16
N ALA A 118 15.48 25.31 -6.95
CA ALA A 118 14.70 25.91 -8.02
C ALA A 118 15.58 26.79 -8.94
N GLU A 119 16.53 27.55 -8.37
CA GLU A 119 17.50 28.34 -9.14
C GLU A 119 18.42 27.48 -9.98
N LEU A 120 18.93 26.37 -9.42
CA LEU A 120 19.77 25.43 -10.16
C LEU A 120 19.00 24.75 -11.29
N VAL A 121 17.75 24.34 -11.03
CA VAL A 121 16.89 23.76 -12.07
C VAL A 121 16.62 24.78 -13.17
N ARG A 122 16.38 26.06 -12.85
CA ARG A 122 16.17 27.12 -13.86
C ARG A 122 17.35 27.34 -14.82
N GLN A 123 18.57 26.96 -14.42
CA GLN A 123 19.76 27.06 -15.26
C GLN A 123 19.92 25.89 -16.24
N LEU A 124 19.14 24.81 -16.09
CA LEU A 124 19.20 23.66 -16.99
C LEU A 124 18.53 23.97 -18.35
N PRO A 125 18.92 23.27 -19.44
CA PRO A 125 18.26 23.39 -20.73
C PRO A 125 16.75 23.21 -20.61
N SER A 126 15.94 23.96 -21.37
CA SER A 126 14.47 23.88 -21.30
C SER A 126 13.90 22.49 -21.60
N THR A 127 14.65 21.65 -22.33
CA THR A 127 14.32 20.26 -22.63
C THR A 127 14.64 19.28 -21.49
N HIS A 128 15.30 19.73 -20.43
CA HIS A 128 15.72 18.86 -19.33
C HIS A 128 14.49 18.38 -18.52
N PRO A 129 14.36 17.08 -18.17
CA PRO A 129 13.18 16.52 -17.49
C PRO A 129 12.82 17.19 -16.16
N TRP A 130 13.78 17.85 -15.51
CA TRP A 130 13.54 18.55 -14.25
C TRP A 130 12.87 19.91 -14.45
N ARG A 131 13.02 20.54 -15.63
CA ARG A 131 12.30 21.77 -15.98
C ARG A 131 10.81 21.51 -16.15
N THR A 132 10.44 20.31 -16.62
CA THR A 132 9.04 19.89 -16.82
C THR A 132 8.37 19.38 -15.54
N LEU A 133 9.09 19.34 -14.41
CA LEU A 133 8.58 19.02 -13.09
C LEU A 133 8.36 20.28 -12.22
N ASP A 134 8.96 21.42 -12.57
CA ASP A 134 8.90 22.70 -11.83
C ASP A 134 7.51 23.37 -11.93
N GLU A 135 6.76 23.07 -13.00
CA GLU A 135 5.43 23.67 -13.28
C GLU A 135 4.29 23.19 -12.35
N LEU A 136 4.59 22.32 -11.38
CA LEU A 136 3.61 21.65 -10.52
C LEU A 136 3.70 22.04 -9.03
N ALA A 137 4.58 22.99 -8.68
CA ALA A 137 4.65 23.61 -7.36
C ALA A 137 3.89 24.93 -7.33
#